data_AF-A0A520AA29-F1
#
_entry.id   AF-A0A520AA29-F1
#
_cell.length_a   1.000
_cell.length_b   1.000
_cell.length_c   1.000
_cell.angle_alpha   90.00
_cell.angle_beta   90.00
_cell.angle_gamma   90.00
#
_symmetry.space_group_name_H-M   'P 1'
#
loop_
_entity.id
_entity.type
_entity.pdbx_description
1 polymer ?
#
loop_
_entity_poly.entity_id
_entity_poly.type
_entity_poly.pdbx_seq_one_letter_code
_entity_poly.pdbx_strand_id
1 'polypeptide(L)'
;GDMKGIERIAASWAEQNGIQQVRFGLDRKLGDRAGFRRNEQMLSLKPRYVIAFQGNGVTERLVIDAKKAGIRVVDRRGPLGTPPAAQNAQRDREVA
;
A
#
# COMPACT_ATOMS: atom_id res chain seq x y z
N GLY A 1 2.62 6.51 -6.02
CA GLY A 1 1.27 6.01 -5.85
C GLY A 1 0.38 6.49 -6.96
N ASP A 2 -0.84 5.97 -6.98
CA ASP A 2 -1.90 6.27 -7.96
C ASP A 2 -2.75 7.49 -7.54
N MET A 3 -2.37 8.19 -6.47
CA MET A 3 -3.00 9.41 -5.93
C MET A 3 -4.49 9.24 -5.61
N LYS A 4 -4.90 8.04 -5.18
CA LYS A 4 -6.26 7.77 -4.72
C LYS A 4 -6.26 7.43 -3.23
N GLY A 5 -7.38 7.73 -2.56
CA GLY A 5 -7.57 7.41 -1.14
C GLY A 5 -6.46 7.97 -0.26
N ILE A 6 -5.86 7.11 0.57
CA ILE A 6 -4.84 7.48 1.56
C ILE A 6 -3.60 8.15 0.96
N GLU A 7 -3.20 7.76 -0.26
CA GLU A 7 -2.03 8.35 -0.91
C GLU A 7 -2.25 9.83 -1.25
N ARG A 8 -3.49 10.22 -1.58
CA ARG A 8 -3.84 11.62 -1.83
C ARG A 8 -3.81 12.45 -0.56
N ILE A 9 -4.26 11.88 0.56
CA ILE A 9 -4.22 12.54 1.87
C ILE A 9 -2.76 12.75 2.30
N ALA A 10 -1.92 11.72 2.15
CA ALA A 10 -0.50 11.82 2.47
C ALA A 10 0.23 12.85 1.58
N ALA A 11 -0.06 12.88 0.28
CA ALA A 11 0.48 13.88 -0.64
C ALA A 11 0.05 15.31 -0.26
N SER A 12 -1.24 15.51 0.05
CA SER A 12 -1.77 16.81 0.45
C SER A 12 -1.18 17.30 1.77
N TRP A 13 -1.01 16.41 2.75
CA TRP A 13 -0.33 16.75 4.00
C TRP A 13 1.13 17.13 3.75
N ALA A 14 1.86 16.38 2.91
CA ALA A 14 3.24 16.72 2.56
C ALA A 14 3.35 18.08 1.86
N GLU A 15 2.45 18.38 0.91
CA GLU A 15 2.34 19.69 0.26
C GLU A 15 2.11 20.83 1.26
N GLN A 16 1.14 20.68 2.16
CA GLN A 16 0.84 21.69 3.19
C GLN A 16 2.00 21.98 4.14
N ASN A 17 2.91 21.00 4.32
CA ASN A 17 4.06 21.12 5.20
C ASN A 17 5.38 21.38 4.43
N GLY A 18 5.33 21.63 3.12
CA GLY A 18 6.53 21.89 2.31
C GLY A 18 7.48 20.69 2.20
N ILE A 19 6.98 19.47 2.37
CA ILE A 19 7.78 18.24 2.32
C ILE A 19 7.89 17.75 0.87
N GLN A 20 9.12 17.52 0.41
CA GLN A 20 9.39 16.98 -0.93
C GLN A 20 8.77 15.58 -1.10
N GLN A 21 8.04 15.41 -2.20
CA GLN A 21 7.43 14.12 -2.57
C GLN A 21 8.19 13.46 -3.72
N VAL A 22 8.38 12.14 -3.64
CA VAL A 22 8.82 11.29 -4.74
C VAL A 22 7.66 10.42 -5.19
N ARG A 23 7.31 10.46 -6.47
CA ARG A 23 6.13 9.80 -7.03
C ARG A 23 6.52 8.63 -7.93
N PHE A 24 5.96 7.46 -7.63
CA PHE A 24 6.07 6.26 -8.45
C PHE A 24 4.75 5.97 -9.14
N GLY A 25 4.70 6.06 -10.47
CA GLY A 25 3.53 5.76 -11.29
C GLY A 25 3.51 4.31 -11.77
N LEU A 26 2.37 3.88 -12.31
CA LEU A 26 2.23 2.58 -12.97
C LEU A 26 2.76 2.64 -14.39
N ASP A 27 3.61 1.68 -14.75
CA ASP A 27 3.97 1.45 -16.15
C ASP A 27 2.89 0.58 -16.82
N ARG A 28 2.02 1.24 -17.60
CA ARG A 28 0.88 0.61 -18.28
C ARG A 28 1.29 -0.47 -19.27
N LYS A 29 2.54 -0.47 -19.75
CA LYS A 29 3.07 -1.51 -20.66
C LYS A 29 3.22 -2.87 -19.99
N LEU A 30 3.27 -2.90 -18.65
CA LEU A 30 3.47 -4.12 -17.86
C LEU A 30 2.18 -4.86 -17.50
N GLY A 31 1.01 -4.31 -17.84
CA GLY A 31 -0.29 -4.89 -17.51
C GLY A 31 -0.45 -5.15 -16.02
N ASP A 32 -0.89 -6.35 -15.65
CA ASP A 32 -1.12 -6.76 -14.26
C ASP A 32 0.12 -6.69 -13.35
N ARG A 33 1.32 -6.67 -13.94
CA ARG A 33 2.59 -6.58 -13.20
C ARG A 33 2.98 -5.15 -12.82
N ALA A 34 2.29 -4.14 -13.35
CA ALA A 34 2.64 -2.74 -13.15
C ALA A 34 2.70 -2.35 -11.67
N GLY A 35 1.76 -2.84 -10.85
CA GLY A 35 1.72 -2.57 -9.41
C GLY A 35 2.92 -3.15 -8.66
N PHE A 36 3.32 -4.38 -9.00
CA PHE A 36 4.46 -5.04 -8.38
C PHE A 36 5.79 -4.36 -8.75
N ARG A 37 5.97 -4.00 -10.03
CA ARG A 37 7.15 -3.25 -10.50
C ARG A 37 7.28 -1.90 -9.78
N ARG A 38 6.17 -1.18 -9.62
CA ARG A 38 6.13 0.08 -8.86
C ARG A 38 6.56 -0.14 -7.40
N ASN A 39 6.10 -1.21 -6.77
CA ASN A 39 6.48 -1.56 -5.40
C ASN A 39 7.98 -1.85 -5.28
N GLU A 40 8.57 -2.59 -6.22
CA GLU A 40 10.02 -2.83 -6.29
C GLU A 40 10.80 -1.51 -6.40
N GLN A 41 10.33 -0.58 -7.24
CA GLN A 41 10.93 0.76 -7.36
C GLN A 41 10.82 1.58 -6.06
N MET A 42 9.70 1.47 -5.34
CA MET A 42 9.54 2.14 -4.04
C MET A 42 10.51 1.58 -3.00
N LEU A 43 10.69 0.26 -2.95
CA LEU A 43 11.56 -0.40 -1.98
C LEU A 43 13.05 -0.28 -2.33
N SER A 44 13.41 -0.11 -3.61
CA SER A 44 14.80 0.07 -4.03
C SER A 44 15.44 1.35 -3.47
N LEU A 45 14.64 2.35 -3.12
CA LEU A 45 15.09 3.55 -2.40
C LEU A 45 15.51 3.27 -0.95
N LYS A 46 15.29 2.05 -0.43
CA LYS A 46 15.59 1.64 0.95
C LYS A 46 14.99 2.63 1.98
N PRO A 47 13.66 2.87 1.93
CA PRO A 47 13.03 3.79 2.86
C PRO A 47 13.20 3.30 4.31
N ARG A 48 13.32 4.24 5.25
CA ARG A 48 13.43 3.90 6.68
C ARG A 48 12.17 3.24 7.22
N TYR A 49 11.02 3.68 6.73
CA TYR A 49 9.71 3.18 7.14
C TYR A 49 8.79 2.98 5.93
N VAL A 50 7.93 1.97 6.04
CA VAL A 50 6.75 1.80 5.19
C VAL A 50 5.53 1.85 6.09
N ILE A 51 4.60 2.77 5.81
CA ILE A 51 3.31 2.84 6.51
C ILE A 51 2.28 2.22 5.58
N ALA A 52 1.74 1.07 5.97
CA ALA A 52 0.82 0.31 5.14
C ALA A 52 -0.61 0.43 5.69
N PHE A 53 -1.54 0.84 4.84
CA PHE A 53 -2.98 0.85 5.12
C PHE A 53 -3.66 -0.26 4.32
N GLN A 54 -4.94 -0.51 4.66
CA GLN A 54 -5.77 -1.50 3.98
C GLN A 54 -5.66 -1.40 2.46
N GLY A 55 -5.52 -2.54 1.80
CA GLY A 55 -5.34 -2.59 0.35
C GLY A 55 -5.65 -3.98 -0.23
N ASN A 56 -5.30 -4.16 -1.49
CA ASN A 56 -5.44 -5.42 -2.20
C ASN A 56 -4.18 -6.30 -2.06
N GLY A 57 -4.16 -7.45 -2.74
CA GLY A 57 -3.01 -8.37 -2.73
C GLY A 57 -1.68 -7.74 -3.17
N VAL A 58 -1.68 -6.68 -3.98
CA VAL A 58 -0.47 -5.93 -4.36
C VAL A 58 0.10 -5.17 -3.15
N THR A 59 -0.77 -4.65 -2.29
CA THR A 59 -0.39 -3.98 -1.04
C THR A 59 0.11 -4.99 -0.01
N GLU A 60 -0.55 -6.15 0.08
CA GLU A 60 -0.09 -7.26 0.93
C GLU A 60 1.32 -7.70 0.55
N ARG A 61 1.58 -7.83 -0.76
CA ARG A 61 2.90 -8.19 -1.25
C ARG A 61 3.96 -7.14 -0.95
N LEU A 62 3.65 -5.85 -1.11
CA LEU A 62 4.56 -4.75 -0.74
C LEU A 62 5.03 -4.88 0.71
N VAL A 63 4.14 -5.21 1.64
CA VAL A 63 4.48 -5.34 3.06
C VAL A 63 5.37 -6.54 3.34
N ILE A 64 5.09 -7.68 2.70
CA ILE A 64 5.94 -8.87 2.79
C ILE A 64 7.35 -8.54 2.29
N ASP A 65 7.46 -7.91 1.13
CA ASP A 65 8.75 -7.57 0.53
C ASP A 65 9.51 -6.51 1.35
N ALA A 66 8.81 -5.52 1.93
CA ALA A 66 9.41 -4.54 2.84
C ALA A 66 9.98 -5.19 4.11
N LYS A 67 9.22 -6.10 4.74
CA LYS A 67 9.69 -6.85 5.92
C LYS A 67 10.90 -7.71 5.57
N LYS A 68 10.88 -8.39 4.42
CA LYS A 68 12.00 -9.19 3.93
C LYS A 68 13.26 -8.35 3.68
N ALA A 69 13.09 -7.11 3.23
CA ALA A 69 14.18 -6.15 3.04
C ALA A 69 14.70 -5.50 4.33
N GLY A 70 14.17 -5.88 5.51
CA GLY A 70 14.54 -5.29 6.80
C GLY A 70 14.02 -3.87 7.03
N ILE A 71 13.05 -3.43 6.21
CA ILE A 71 12.43 -2.11 6.35
C ILE A 71 11.39 -2.16 7.46
N ARG A 72 11.37 -1.13 8.32
CA ARG A 72 10.41 -1.05 9.43
C ARG A 72 9.02 -0.75 8.88
N VAL A 73 8.08 -1.67 9.08
CA VAL A 73 6.69 -1.49 8.65
C VAL A 73 5.81 -1.05 9.81
N VAL A 74 5.15 0.09 9.65
CA VAL A 74 4.03 0.53 10.50
C VAL A 74 2.75 0.01 9.87
N ASP A 75 2.23 -1.08 10.42
CA ASP A 75 1.09 -1.81 9.83
C ASP A 75 -0.25 -1.29 10.37
N ARG A 76 -1.08 -0.73 9.49
CA ARG A 76 -2.42 -0.20 9.78
C ARG A 76 -3.51 -0.97 9.00
N ARG A 77 -3.21 -2.18 8.55
CA ARG A 77 -4.10 -3.06 7.76
C ARG A 77 -5.02 -3.96 8.59
N GLY A 78 -5.23 -3.68 9.88
CA GLY A 78 -6.10 -4.52 10.70
C GLY A 78 -5.61 -5.97 10.78
N PRO A 79 -6.48 -6.96 11.09
CA PRO A 79 -6.07 -8.36 11.15
C PRO A 79 -5.44 -8.83 9.83
N LEU A 80 -4.26 -9.43 9.93
CA LEU A 80 -3.52 -9.95 8.76
C LEU A 80 -4.39 -10.97 8.01
N GLY A 81 -4.55 -10.76 6.71
CA GLY A 81 -5.22 -11.73 5.83
C GLY A 81 -6.73 -11.58 5.70
N THR A 82 -7.36 -10.53 6.23
CA THR A 82 -8.78 -10.25 5.95
C THR A 82 -8.92 -9.12 4.93
N PRO A 83 -9.10 -9.42 3.62
CA PRO A 83 -9.52 -8.41 2.68
C PRO A 83 -10.87 -7.81 3.14
N PRO A 84 -11.11 -6.49 3.04
CA PRO A 84 -12.36 -5.87 3.50
C PRO A 84 -13.64 -6.52 2.93
N ALA A 85 -13.59 -7.06 1.71
CA ALA A 85 -14.68 -7.83 1.12
C ALA A 85 -15.04 -9.09 1.95
N ALA A 86 -14.05 -9.74 2.57
CA ALA A 86 -14.28 -10.89 3.43
C ALA A 86 -14.91 -10.51 4.79
N GLN A 87 -14.68 -9.29 5.29
CA GLN A 87 -15.35 -8.80 6.51
C GLN A 87 -16.85 -8.57 6.28
N ASN A 88 -17.23 -8.06 5.11
CA ASN A 88 -18.64 -7.90 4.75
C ASN A 88 -19.32 -9.27 4.57
N ALA A 89 -18.67 -10.21 3.88
CA ALA A 89 -19.20 -11.56 3.70
C ALA A 89 -19.35 -12.35 5.02
N GLN A 90 -18.49 -12.11 6.00
CA GLN A 90 -18.60 -12.70 7.35
C GLN A 90 -19.80 -12.13 8.11
N ARG A 91 -20.00 -10.81 8.05
CA ARG A 91 -21.17 -10.14 8.63
C ARG A 91 -22.48 -10.61 8.02
N ASP A 92 -22.56 -10.73 6.70
CA ASP A 92 -23.80 -11.14 6.03
C ASP A 92 -24.18 -12.61 6.34
N ARG A 93 -23.21 -13.45 6.73
CA ARG A 93 -23.43 -14.83 7.17
C ARG A 93 -23.84 -14.98 8.63
N GLU A 94 -23.51 -14.02 9.49
CA GLU A 94 -23.88 -14.04 10.92
C GLU A 94 -25.29 -13.46 11.16
N VAL A 95 -25.87 -12.78 10.18
CA VAL A 95 -27.18 -12.10 10.27
C VAL A 95 -28.31 -12.90 9.57
N ALA A 96 -27.98 -14.02 8.92
CA ALA A 96 -28.93 -14.95 8.29
C ALA A 96 -29.11 -16.23 9.14
#